data_AF-U4UWL0-F1
#
_entry.id   AF-U4UWL0-F1
#
_cell.length_a   1.000
_cell.length_b   1.000
_cell.length_c   1.000
_cell.angle_alpha   90.00
_cell.angle_beta   90.00
_cell.angle_gamma   90.00
#
_symmetry.space_group_name_H-M   'P 1'
#
loop_
_entity.id
_entity.type
_entity.pdbx_description
1 polymer ?
#
loop_
_entity_poly.entity_id
_entity_poly.type
_entity_poly.pdbx_seq_one_letter_code
_entity_poly.pdbx_strand_id
1 'polypeptide(L)'
;METSLRALQQDLPNAAWVSVAPEWFGDDLRCSDIKISPRISEFDTDAKPKAWSVSGQTTAQSTTNSKTRGTTADFALVQGITRLMQAGQSVLVAPKLSLDISPDNANPSPVNPDVFQTTQASALDITCSKARGVVGSPDRTQAIEAEVDHFFGTAAASDFNVTGDTVVYAGAADDFGYRRFILHYAHLCAAAGGVSAFLIGSDLAGLTQLRDDQGRFIAVDALAQLARDVRAILGPQVKLGYAADWREYGAYVPSDAPEDLYFPLDTLWAEPAINFVGMNARIPLAERNDEAACFDVLTQAHIADKYLKKFQRTHPRFGVGSISSTLFHTSAPLAGLTWISEPETLAAFERALGVIARFKSELHHMNTQRRDL
;
A
#
# COMPACT_ATOMS: atom_id res chain seq x y z
N MET A 1 -21.47 -0.96 5.59
CA MET A 1 -21.19 -1.74 4.37
C MET A 1 -22.39 -1.63 3.46
N GLU A 2 -23.57 -2.07 3.90
CA GLU A 2 -24.80 -1.91 3.10
C GLU A 2 -25.12 -0.46 2.74
N THR A 3 -24.97 0.47 3.68
CA THR A 3 -25.24 1.89 3.43
C THR A 3 -24.21 2.46 2.43
N SER A 4 -22.93 2.17 2.63
CA SER A 4 -21.81 2.57 1.76
C SER A 4 -21.93 2.03 0.35
N LEU A 5 -22.32 0.76 0.21
CA LEU A 5 -22.53 0.13 -1.08
C LEU A 5 -23.75 0.71 -1.80
N ARG A 6 -24.84 0.98 -1.08
CA ARG A 6 -25.99 1.70 -1.65
C ARG A 6 -25.60 3.09 -2.12
N ALA A 7 -24.84 3.84 -1.32
CA ALA A 7 -24.34 5.15 -1.70
C ALA A 7 -23.44 5.06 -2.96
N LEU A 8 -22.52 4.09 -3.02
CA LEU A 8 -21.71 3.83 -4.20
C LEU A 8 -22.58 3.58 -5.44
N GLN A 9 -23.58 2.69 -5.33
CA GLN A 9 -24.46 2.34 -6.45
C GLN A 9 -25.38 3.50 -6.89
N GLN A 10 -25.74 4.38 -5.96
CA GLN A 10 -26.58 5.55 -6.24
C GLN A 10 -25.77 6.70 -6.86
N ASP A 11 -24.64 7.04 -6.24
CA ASP A 11 -23.86 8.22 -6.59
C ASP A 11 -22.88 7.93 -7.75
N LEU A 12 -22.44 6.67 -7.91
CA LEU A 12 -21.52 6.20 -8.94
C LEU A 12 -22.02 4.89 -9.60
N PRO A 13 -23.17 4.93 -10.29
CA PRO A 13 -23.84 3.72 -10.83
C PRO A 13 -23.01 2.95 -11.87
N ASN A 14 -22.03 3.60 -12.50
CA ASN A 14 -21.13 3.00 -13.47
C ASN A 14 -19.78 2.54 -12.85
N ALA A 15 -19.61 2.67 -11.53
CA ALA A 15 -18.43 2.14 -10.86
C ALA A 15 -18.44 0.61 -10.91
N ALA A 16 -17.52 0.05 -11.70
CA ALA A 16 -17.35 -1.39 -11.86
C ALA A 16 -16.25 -1.96 -10.96
N TRP A 17 -15.39 -1.10 -10.39
CA TRP A 17 -14.26 -1.49 -9.56
C TRP A 17 -14.29 -0.78 -8.22
N VAL A 18 -13.99 -1.53 -7.15
CA VAL A 18 -13.81 -1.01 -5.80
C VAL A 18 -12.43 -1.43 -5.30
N SER A 19 -11.65 -0.44 -4.84
CA SER A 19 -10.38 -0.70 -4.17
C SER A 19 -10.59 -0.78 -2.66
N VAL A 20 -10.17 -1.87 -2.04
CA VAL A 20 -10.18 -2.08 -0.60
C VAL A 20 -8.74 -2.06 -0.12
N ALA A 21 -8.40 -1.13 0.79
CA ALA A 21 -7.04 -0.92 1.25
C ALA A 21 -6.90 -1.21 2.76
N PRO A 22 -6.80 -2.50 3.16
CA PRO A 22 -6.54 -2.83 4.56
C PRO A 22 -5.12 -2.40 4.94
N GLU A 23 -4.89 -2.05 6.20
CA GLU A 23 -3.67 -1.35 6.62
C GLU A 23 -2.98 -2.04 7.81
N TRP A 24 -1.66 -2.26 7.73
CA TRP A 24 -0.78 -2.61 8.85
C TRP A 24 0.23 -1.48 9.09
N PHE A 25 0.91 -1.52 10.23
CA PHE A 25 1.75 -0.43 10.70
C PHE A 25 3.18 -0.91 11.00
N GLY A 26 4.16 -0.20 10.45
CA GLY A 26 5.56 -0.28 10.85
C GLY A 26 5.86 0.74 11.95
N ASP A 27 6.80 0.41 12.84
CA ASP A 27 7.19 1.23 13.99
C ASP A 27 8.57 1.89 13.87
N ASP A 28 9.29 1.66 12.77
CA ASP A 28 10.62 2.22 12.49
C ASP A 28 10.79 2.54 10.99
N LEU A 29 11.70 3.46 10.65
CA LEU A 29 12.08 3.76 9.27
C LEU A 29 13.19 2.86 8.72
N ARG A 30 13.91 2.15 9.58
CA ARG A 30 15.06 1.33 9.20
C ARG A 30 14.58 -0.08 8.93
N CYS A 31 14.86 -0.57 7.73
CA CYS A 31 14.45 -1.89 7.28
C CYS A 31 15.09 -3.02 8.10
N SER A 32 16.21 -2.73 8.77
CA SER A 32 16.89 -3.59 9.75
C SER A 32 16.18 -3.75 11.10
N ASP A 33 15.25 -2.86 11.45
CA ASP A 33 14.68 -2.77 12.80
C ASP A 33 13.14 -2.72 12.83
N ILE A 34 12.51 -2.40 11.70
CA ILE A 34 11.07 -2.19 11.58
C ILE A 34 10.28 -3.47 11.87
N LYS A 35 9.25 -3.36 12.70
CA LYS A 35 8.27 -4.42 12.95
C LYS A 35 6.93 -4.01 12.39
N ILE A 36 6.44 -4.82 11.45
CA ILE A 36 5.17 -4.60 10.76
C ILE A 36 4.10 -5.46 11.43
N SER A 37 3.08 -4.82 11.96
CA SER A 37 2.02 -5.50 12.71
C SER A 37 0.67 -4.78 12.58
N PRO A 38 -0.45 -5.50 12.78
CA PRO A 38 -1.74 -4.84 12.89
C PRO A 38 -1.77 -3.93 14.13
N ARG A 39 -2.63 -2.91 14.07
CA ARG A 39 -2.89 -2.00 15.21
C ARG A 39 -4.38 -1.92 15.50
N ILE A 40 -4.71 -1.69 16.76
CA ILE A 40 -6.07 -1.46 17.21
C ILE A 40 -6.31 0.05 17.17
N SER A 41 -7.46 0.47 16.66
CA SER A 41 -7.92 1.84 16.88
C SER A 41 -8.45 1.98 18.31
N GLU A 42 -8.38 3.17 18.89
CA GLU A 42 -8.99 3.47 20.20
C GLU A 42 -10.51 3.15 20.29
N PHE A 43 -11.15 2.86 19.14
CA PHE A 43 -12.56 2.51 19.00
C PHE A 43 -12.83 1.01 18.73
N ASP A 44 -11.80 0.15 18.58
CA ASP A 44 -11.92 -1.25 18.13
C ASP A 44 -12.09 -2.29 19.27
N THR A 45 -12.30 -1.85 20.51
CA THR A 45 -12.35 -2.77 21.66
C THR A 45 -13.62 -3.62 21.73
N ASP A 46 -14.68 -3.25 21.00
CA ASP A 46 -16.02 -3.88 21.05
C ASP A 46 -16.55 -4.31 19.66
N ALA A 47 -15.68 -4.76 18.74
CA ALA A 47 -16.11 -5.25 17.44
C ALA A 47 -17.18 -6.36 17.58
N LYS A 48 -18.34 -6.18 16.92
CA LYS A 48 -19.44 -7.15 16.86
C LYS A 48 -19.71 -7.52 15.40
N PRO A 49 -20.15 -8.77 15.11
CA PRO A 49 -20.54 -9.84 16.04
C PRO A 49 -19.38 -10.68 16.59
N LYS A 50 -18.17 -10.51 16.07
CA LYS A 50 -16.97 -11.26 16.48
C LYS A 50 -15.92 -10.33 17.04
N ALA A 51 -15.19 -10.79 18.05
CA ALA A 51 -14.04 -10.07 18.59
C ALA A 51 -13.02 -9.75 17.49
N TRP A 52 -12.37 -8.60 17.61
CA TRP A 52 -11.32 -8.18 16.69
C TRP A 52 -10.15 -9.17 16.74
N SER A 53 -9.75 -9.67 15.58
CA SER A 53 -8.52 -10.42 15.40
C SER A 53 -8.01 -10.27 13.98
N VAL A 54 -6.68 -10.17 13.86
CA VAL A 54 -5.97 -10.08 12.59
C VAL A 54 -4.76 -11.00 12.65
N SER A 55 -4.67 -11.95 11.72
CA SER A 55 -3.53 -12.88 11.66
C SER A 55 -3.33 -13.68 12.96
N GLY A 56 -4.40 -13.91 13.71
CA GLY A 56 -4.39 -14.55 15.04
C GLY A 56 -4.01 -13.61 16.20
N GLN A 57 -3.65 -12.35 15.95
CA GLN A 57 -3.43 -11.36 17.01
C GLN A 57 -4.77 -10.88 17.55
N THR A 58 -4.87 -10.75 18.88
CA THR A 58 -6.07 -10.27 19.59
C THR A 58 -5.87 -8.85 20.11
N THR A 59 -6.91 -8.24 20.66
CA THR A 59 -6.82 -6.89 21.21
C THR A 59 -5.80 -6.75 22.36
N ALA A 60 -5.51 -7.84 23.08
CA ALA A 60 -4.53 -7.85 24.16
C ALA A 60 -3.07 -7.82 23.68
N GLN A 61 -2.83 -8.12 22.40
CA GLN A 61 -1.49 -8.31 21.83
C GLN A 61 -1.10 -7.19 20.86
N SER A 62 -2.03 -6.31 20.50
CA SER A 62 -1.79 -5.20 19.60
C SER A 62 -1.79 -3.89 20.38
N THR A 63 -0.90 -2.97 20.02
CA THR A 63 -0.85 -1.63 20.61
C THR A 63 -1.91 -0.73 19.97
N THR A 64 -2.44 0.19 20.77
CA THR A 64 -3.34 1.24 20.28
C THR A 64 -2.52 2.25 19.48
N ASN A 65 -2.98 2.57 18.27
CA ASN A 65 -2.40 3.67 17.49
C ASN A 65 -2.88 5.01 18.08
N SER A 66 -1.97 5.99 18.21
CA SER A 66 -2.29 7.37 18.61
C SER A 66 -3.17 8.11 17.60
N LYS A 67 -3.27 7.59 16.37
CA LYS A 67 -4.13 8.04 15.29
C LYS A 67 -5.42 7.21 15.32
N THR A 68 -6.56 7.82 15.00
CA THR A 68 -7.92 7.21 14.96
C THR A 68 -8.11 6.04 13.98
N ARG A 69 -7.04 5.38 13.52
CA ARG A 69 -7.02 4.34 12.48
C ARG A 69 -6.48 3.02 13.05
N GLY A 70 -7.17 1.93 12.75
CA GLY A 70 -6.82 0.57 13.14
C GLY A 70 -6.94 -0.38 11.97
N THR A 71 -6.32 -1.55 12.08
CA THR A 71 -6.39 -2.60 11.07
C THR A 71 -7.76 -3.25 11.09
N THR A 72 -8.39 -3.39 9.93
CA THR A 72 -9.68 -4.09 9.81
C THR A 72 -9.54 -5.56 10.20
N ALA A 73 -10.43 -6.06 11.07
CA ALA A 73 -10.48 -7.46 11.47
C ALA A 73 -10.71 -8.40 10.27
N ASP A 74 -10.11 -9.59 10.34
CA ASP A 74 -10.14 -10.58 9.24
C ASP A 74 -11.58 -10.90 8.78
N PHE A 75 -12.46 -11.20 9.73
CA PHE A 75 -13.85 -11.57 9.44
C PHE A 75 -14.60 -10.45 8.69
N ALA A 76 -14.34 -9.20 9.08
CA ALA A 76 -15.01 -8.03 8.51
C ALA A 76 -14.53 -7.78 7.09
N LEU A 77 -13.23 -7.97 6.83
CA LEU A 77 -12.67 -7.85 5.48
C LEU A 77 -13.22 -8.93 4.53
N VAL A 78 -13.22 -10.19 4.97
CA VAL A 78 -13.75 -11.31 4.15
C VAL A 78 -15.22 -11.09 3.82
N GLN A 79 -16.04 -10.70 4.80
CA GLN A 79 -17.46 -10.39 4.57
C GLN A 79 -17.65 -9.18 3.64
N GLY A 80 -16.84 -8.13 3.81
CA GLY A 80 -16.88 -6.94 2.94
C GLY A 80 -16.56 -7.27 1.48
N ILE A 81 -15.48 -8.01 1.23
CA ILE A 81 -15.08 -8.47 -0.11
C ILE A 81 -16.19 -9.33 -0.72
N THR A 82 -16.69 -10.31 0.04
CA THR A 82 -17.76 -11.21 -0.41
C THR A 82 -19.00 -10.42 -0.83
N ARG A 83 -19.39 -9.43 -0.02
CA ARG A 83 -20.57 -8.60 -0.28
C ARG A 83 -20.42 -7.71 -1.51
N LEU A 84 -19.22 -7.16 -1.75
CA LEU A 84 -18.92 -6.38 -2.96
C LEU A 84 -19.04 -7.26 -4.21
N MET A 85 -18.46 -8.45 -4.18
CA MET A 85 -18.54 -9.37 -5.33
C MET A 85 -19.98 -9.83 -5.60
N GLN A 86 -20.76 -10.13 -4.55
CA GLN A 86 -22.20 -10.41 -4.68
C GLN A 86 -22.99 -9.23 -5.26
N ALA A 87 -22.50 -8.00 -5.09
CA ALA A 87 -23.08 -6.80 -5.68
C ALA A 87 -22.68 -6.57 -7.16
N GLY A 88 -21.88 -7.48 -7.74
CA GLY A 88 -21.36 -7.35 -9.10
C GLY A 88 -20.12 -6.46 -9.24
N GLN A 89 -19.49 -6.07 -8.13
CA GLN A 89 -18.28 -5.23 -8.16
C GLN A 89 -17.02 -6.08 -8.40
N SER A 90 -16.11 -5.56 -9.24
CA SER A 90 -14.74 -6.06 -9.31
C SER A 90 -13.94 -5.50 -8.14
N VAL A 91 -13.24 -6.35 -7.39
CA VAL A 91 -12.54 -5.94 -6.17
C VAL A 91 -11.03 -5.97 -6.41
N LEU A 92 -10.38 -4.83 -6.16
CA LEU A 92 -8.92 -4.72 -6.01
C LEU A 92 -8.61 -4.66 -4.51
N VAL A 93 -7.79 -5.57 -3.99
CA VAL A 93 -7.26 -5.45 -2.63
C VAL A 93 -5.85 -4.90 -2.68
N ALA A 94 -5.63 -3.81 -1.94
CA ALA A 94 -4.39 -3.05 -1.91
C ALA A 94 -3.89 -2.90 -0.47
N PRO A 95 -3.25 -3.93 0.11
CA PRO A 95 -2.70 -3.84 1.45
C PRO A 95 -1.73 -2.66 1.56
N LYS A 96 -1.97 -1.79 2.52
CA LYS A 96 -1.20 -0.56 2.74
C LYS A 96 -0.32 -0.70 3.97
N LEU A 97 0.97 -0.39 3.81
CA LEU A 97 1.87 -0.17 4.93
C LEU A 97 1.82 1.31 5.33
N SER A 98 1.51 1.59 6.59
CA SER A 98 1.63 2.91 7.20
C SER A 98 2.63 2.90 8.34
N LEU A 99 2.98 4.07 8.85
CA LEU A 99 3.87 4.20 10.01
C LEU A 99 3.13 4.70 11.25
N ASP A 100 3.47 4.07 12.36
CA ASP A 100 3.06 4.40 13.72
C ASP A 100 4.31 4.50 14.61
N ILE A 101 5.15 5.49 14.29
CA ILE A 101 6.34 5.80 15.07
C ILE A 101 5.91 6.57 16.31
N SER A 102 6.30 6.07 17.49
CA SER A 102 5.99 6.71 18.77
C SER A 102 6.58 8.13 18.83
N PRO A 103 5.87 9.11 19.41
CA PRO A 103 6.46 10.42 19.72
C PRO A 103 7.64 10.33 20.69
N ASP A 104 7.70 9.28 21.51
CA ASP A 104 8.79 9.00 22.44
C ASP A 104 9.87 8.09 21.82
N ASN A 105 9.83 7.87 20.50
CA ASN A 105 10.83 7.08 19.80
C ASN A 105 12.20 7.77 19.87
N ALA A 106 13.19 7.07 20.40
CA ALA A 106 14.58 7.52 20.49
C ALA A 106 15.49 6.90 19.40
N ASN A 107 14.91 6.20 18.43
CA ASN A 107 15.68 5.63 17.33
C ASN A 107 16.15 6.74 16.37
N PRO A 108 17.39 6.63 15.84
CA PRO A 108 17.94 7.63 14.93
C PRO A 108 17.18 7.62 13.60
N SER A 109 17.07 8.79 12.99
CA SER A 109 16.57 8.93 11.62
C SER A 109 17.59 8.38 10.63
N PRO A 110 17.20 7.51 9.68
CA PRO A 110 18.15 6.96 8.72
C PRO A 110 18.74 8.03 7.78
N VAL A 111 18.03 9.13 7.52
CA VAL A 111 18.50 10.22 6.65
C VAL A 111 19.33 11.27 7.38
N ASN A 112 19.18 11.38 8.70
CA ASN A 112 19.97 12.27 9.55
C ASN A 112 20.15 11.63 10.93
N PRO A 113 21.26 10.90 11.16
CA PRO A 113 21.48 10.16 12.40
C PRO A 113 21.55 11.02 13.68
N ASP A 114 21.70 12.35 13.55
CA ASP A 114 21.77 13.28 14.69
C ASP A 114 20.38 13.66 15.24
N VAL A 115 19.29 13.23 14.59
CA VAL A 115 17.91 13.45 15.03
C VAL A 115 17.13 12.16 15.13
N PHE A 116 16.07 12.15 15.94
CA PHE A 116 15.16 11.03 16.03
C PHE A 116 14.16 10.99 14.88
N GLN A 117 13.54 9.83 14.67
CA GLN A 117 12.54 9.65 13.62
C GLN A 117 11.26 10.47 13.89
N THR A 118 10.62 10.91 12.81
CA THR A 118 9.41 11.76 12.89
C THR A 118 8.11 10.96 12.85
N THR A 119 7.12 11.39 13.63
CA THR A 119 5.76 10.80 13.63
C THR A 119 4.96 11.09 12.35
N GLN A 120 5.47 11.97 11.50
CA GLN A 120 4.90 12.34 10.20
C GLN A 120 5.43 11.49 9.04
N ALA A 121 6.32 10.54 9.30
CA ALA A 121 6.90 9.73 8.25
C ALA A 121 5.87 8.78 7.61
N SER A 122 6.21 8.31 6.43
CA SER A 122 5.40 7.42 5.60
C SER A 122 6.20 6.20 5.14
N ALA A 123 5.54 5.20 4.54
CA ALA A 123 6.23 4.03 3.99
C ALA A 123 7.29 4.39 2.94
N LEU A 124 7.16 5.55 2.27
CA LEU A 124 8.12 6.06 1.31
C LEU A 124 9.48 6.41 1.93
N ASP A 125 9.48 6.66 3.23
CA ASP A 125 10.66 7.08 3.99
C ASP A 125 11.41 5.87 4.58
N ILE A 126 10.85 4.66 4.47
CA ILE A 126 11.50 3.43 4.91
C ILE A 126 12.71 3.14 4.01
N THR A 127 13.87 2.93 4.64
CA THR A 127 15.12 2.64 3.94
C THR A 127 16.06 1.83 4.85
N CYS A 128 17.32 1.66 4.44
CA CYS A 128 18.33 0.98 5.26
C CYS A 128 18.68 1.75 6.55
N SER A 129 19.41 1.10 7.45
CA SER A 129 19.79 1.61 8.79
C SER A 129 20.37 3.03 8.76
N LYS A 130 21.13 3.34 7.71
CA LYS A 130 21.56 4.70 7.33
C LYS A 130 21.30 4.88 5.84
N ALA A 131 20.43 5.82 5.49
CA ALA A 131 19.97 6.07 4.14
C ALA A 131 21.13 6.31 3.16
N ARG A 132 20.86 6.10 1.87
CA ARG A 132 21.83 6.36 0.80
C ARG A 132 22.39 7.78 0.90
N GLY A 133 23.71 7.91 0.74
CA GLY A 133 24.42 9.19 0.87
C GLY A 133 24.77 9.59 2.31
N VAL A 134 24.27 8.87 3.33
CA VAL A 134 24.71 9.04 4.72
C VAL A 134 25.99 8.24 4.97
N VAL A 135 26.94 8.81 5.71
CA VAL A 135 28.22 8.16 6.01
C VAL A 135 28.01 6.84 6.76
N GLY A 136 28.56 5.77 6.18
CA GLY A 136 28.39 4.41 6.70
C GLY A 136 27.07 3.76 6.33
N SER A 137 26.38 4.26 5.29
CA SER A 137 25.25 3.56 4.67
C SER A 137 25.64 2.14 4.24
N PRO A 138 24.79 1.13 4.48
CA PRO A 138 25.01 -0.22 3.98
C PRO A 138 24.68 -0.37 2.49
N ASP A 139 24.04 0.61 1.84
CA ASP A 139 23.81 0.60 0.39
C ASP A 139 25.13 0.38 -0.35
N ARG A 140 25.12 -0.50 -1.35
CA ARG A 140 26.29 -0.96 -2.12
C ARG A 140 27.32 -1.75 -1.33
N THR A 141 26.91 -2.34 -0.21
CA THR A 141 27.73 -3.27 0.57
C THR A 141 27.00 -4.59 0.75
N GLN A 142 27.72 -5.66 1.12
CA GLN A 142 27.11 -6.94 1.44
C GLN A 142 26.14 -6.87 2.64
N ALA A 143 26.33 -5.90 3.55
CA ALA A 143 25.52 -5.79 4.77
C ALA A 143 24.04 -5.48 4.48
N ILE A 144 23.72 -4.90 3.33
CA ILE A 144 22.35 -4.53 2.98
C ILE A 144 21.43 -5.74 2.79
N GLU A 145 21.98 -6.90 2.39
CA GLU A 145 21.21 -8.13 2.23
C GLU A 145 20.49 -8.51 3.52
N ALA A 146 21.20 -8.50 4.65
CA ALA A 146 20.63 -8.83 5.95
C ALA A 146 19.56 -7.83 6.42
N GLU A 147 19.71 -6.54 6.10
CA GLU A 147 18.73 -5.52 6.46
C GLU A 147 17.45 -5.62 5.63
N VAL A 148 17.57 -5.95 4.33
CA VAL A 148 16.41 -6.17 3.47
C VAL A 148 15.72 -7.49 3.83
N ASP A 149 16.48 -8.54 4.12
CA ASP A 149 15.93 -9.81 4.60
C ASP A 149 15.13 -9.64 5.90
N HIS A 150 15.63 -8.81 6.83
CA HIS A 150 14.89 -8.48 8.06
C HIS A 150 13.52 -7.84 7.75
N PHE A 151 13.48 -6.85 6.85
CA PHE A 151 12.24 -6.19 6.45
C PHE A 151 11.22 -7.16 5.86
N PHE A 152 11.65 -8.06 4.97
CA PHE A 152 10.75 -9.04 4.37
C PHE A 152 10.33 -10.12 5.37
N GLY A 153 11.21 -10.48 6.30
CA GLY A 153 11.00 -11.59 7.23
C GLY A 153 11.07 -12.95 6.54
N THR A 154 10.72 -13.98 7.30
CA THR A 154 10.89 -15.39 6.92
C THR A 154 9.57 -16.10 6.60
N ALA A 155 8.43 -15.45 6.83
CA ALA A 155 7.11 -16.02 6.62
C ALA A 155 6.97 -16.68 5.23
N ALA A 156 6.57 -17.95 5.24
CA ALA A 156 6.25 -18.74 4.07
C ALA A 156 4.74 -18.77 3.82
N ALA A 157 4.34 -19.04 2.58
CA ALA A 157 2.92 -19.17 2.21
C ALA A 157 2.20 -20.29 2.99
N SER A 158 2.94 -21.30 3.44
CA SER A 158 2.46 -22.43 4.25
C SER A 158 2.24 -22.11 5.73
N ASP A 159 2.68 -20.95 6.21
CA ASP A 159 2.65 -20.61 7.64
C ASP A 159 1.28 -20.06 8.09
N PHE A 160 0.24 -20.22 7.28
CA PHE A 160 -1.08 -19.64 7.52
C PHE A 160 -2.15 -20.72 7.57
N ASN A 161 -2.89 -20.73 8.67
CA ASN A 161 -4.05 -21.60 8.86
C ASN A 161 -5.33 -20.80 8.62
N VAL A 162 -6.11 -21.20 7.62
CA VAL A 162 -7.37 -20.54 7.25
C VAL A 162 -8.55 -21.28 7.90
N THR A 163 -9.42 -20.57 8.62
CA THR A 163 -10.65 -21.14 9.21
C THR A 163 -11.84 -20.22 8.92
N GLY A 164 -12.60 -20.54 7.87
CA GLY A 164 -13.75 -19.74 7.46
C GLY A 164 -13.32 -18.32 7.05
N ASP A 165 -13.63 -17.33 7.87
CA ASP A 165 -13.35 -15.92 7.63
C ASP A 165 -12.16 -15.37 8.44
N THR A 166 -11.36 -16.25 9.04
CA THR A 166 -10.15 -15.88 9.78
C THR A 166 -8.91 -16.59 9.26
N VAL A 167 -7.75 -15.93 9.41
CA VAL A 167 -6.45 -16.49 9.05
C VAL A 167 -5.52 -16.33 10.27
N VAL A 168 -4.85 -17.40 10.66
CA VAL A 168 -3.93 -17.42 11.80
C VAL A 168 -2.52 -17.72 11.30
N TYR A 169 -1.58 -16.84 11.63
CA TYR A 169 -0.17 -17.09 11.35
C TYR A 169 0.42 -18.06 12.37
N ALA A 170 1.11 -19.09 11.86
CA ALA A 170 1.70 -20.19 12.60
C ALA A 170 3.22 -20.32 12.39
N GLY A 171 3.85 -19.36 11.70
CA GLY A 171 5.30 -19.27 11.56
C GLY A 171 5.98 -18.73 12.82
N ALA A 172 7.22 -18.26 12.68
CA ALA A 172 8.02 -17.75 13.81
C ALA A 172 7.30 -16.60 14.54
N ALA A 173 7.14 -16.71 15.86
CA ALA A 173 6.32 -15.78 16.65
C ALA A 173 6.86 -14.34 16.67
N ASP A 174 8.16 -14.18 16.47
CA ASP A 174 8.90 -12.92 16.39
C ASP A 174 9.05 -12.38 14.96
N ASP A 175 8.46 -13.05 13.96
CA ASP A 175 8.42 -12.55 12.58
C ASP A 175 7.36 -11.44 12.44
N PHE A 176 7.83 -10.21 12.28
CA PHE A 176 7.02 -9.03 11.97
C PHE A 176 7.35 -8.47 10.57
N GLY A 177 7.74 -9.35 9.65
CA GLY A 177 8.17 -8.97 8.31
C GLY A 177 7.03 -8.67 7.35
N TYR A 178 7.39 -8.00 6.25
CA TYR A 178 6.49 -7.61 5.18
C TYR A 178 5.81 -8.81 4.49
N ARG A 179 6.50 -9.95 4.39
CA ARG A 179 5.92 -11.18 3.82
C ARG A 179 4.76 -11.67 4.66
N ARG A 180 4.87 -11.64 6.00
CA ARG A 180 3.78 -12.02 6.90
C ARG A 180 2.53 -11.18 6.62
N PHE A 181 2.71 -9.87 6.50
CA PHE A 181 1.66 -8.91 6.20
C PHE A 181 0.96 -9.23 4.86
N ILE A 182 1.72 -9.35 3.76
CA ILE A 182 1.13 -9.51 2.43
C ILE A 182 0.52 -10.91 2.23
N LEU A 183 1.18 -11.96 2.69
CA LEU A 183 0.68 -13.34 2.57
C LEU A 183 -0.60 -13.56 3.39
N HIS A 184 -0.73 -12.90 4.55
CA HIS A 184 -1.97 -12.89 5.33
C HIS A 184 -3.16 -12.41 4.50
N TYR A 185 -3.02 -11.25 3.83
CA TYR A 185 -4.10 -10.72 3.00
C TYR A 185 -4.36 -11.53 1.73
N ALA A 186 -3.33 -12.18 1.16
CA ALA A 186 -3.54 -13.12 0.07
C ALA A 186 -4.44 -14.30 0.51
N HIS A 187 -4.20 -14.87 1.69
CA HIS A 187 -5.04 -15.93 2.24
C HIS A 187 -6.46 -15.46 2.55
N LEU A 188 -6.65 -14.23 3.07
CA LEU A 188 -7.99 -13.67 3.28
C LEU A 188 -8.75 -13.46 1.96
N CYS A 189 -8.07 -13.01 0.92
CA CYS A 189 -8.68 -12.85 -0.40
C CYS A 189 -9.10 -14.21 -0.98
N ALA A 190 -8.28 -15.26 -0.81
CA ALA A 190 -8.65 -16.62 -1.19
C ALA A 190 -9.85 -17.14 -0.36
N ALA A 191 -9.86 -16.89 0.96
CA ALA A 191 -10.96 -17.27 1.85
C ALA A 191 -12.29 -16.59 1.51
N ALA A 192 -12.25 -15.37 0.97
CA ALA A 192 -13.42 -14.65 0.47
C ALA A 192 -13.98 -15.19 -0.86
N GLY A 193 -13.35 -16.22 -1.46
CA GLY A 193 -13.71 -16.76 -2.76
C GLY A 193 -12.94 -16.15 -3.94
N GLY A 194 -11.86 -15.40 -3.66
CA GLY A 194 -11.03 -14.70 -4.63
C GLY A 194 -11.34 -13.20 -4.73
N VAL A 195 -10.55 -12.49 -5.54
CA VAL A 195 -10.71 -11.07 -5.87
C VAL A 195 -10.36 -10.83 -7.33
N SER A 196 -10.73 -9.69 -7.90
CA SER A 196 -10.40 -9.37 -9.30
C SER A 196 -8.94 -8.98 -9.47
N ALA A 197 -8.36 -8.31 -8.47
CA ALA A 197 -6.96 -7.91 -8.47
C ALA A 197 -6.40 -7.78 -7.04
N PHE A 198 -5.07 -7.90 -6.90
CA PHE A 198 -4.36 -7.78 -5.64
C PHE A 198 -3.01 -7.06 -5.83
N LEU A 199 -2.70 -6.09 -4.98
CA LEU A 199 -1.38 -5.47 -4.94
C LEU A 199 -0.47 -6.16 -3.94
N ILE A 200 0.74 -6.52 -4.36
CA ILE A 200 1.75 -7.09 -3.47
C ILE A 200 2.52 -6.01 -2.68
N GLY A 201 2.32 -4.73 -3.04
CA GLY A 201 2.93 -3.60 -2.38
C GLY A 201 2.75 -2.28 -3.12
N SER A 202 3.14 -1.20 -2.45
CA SER A 202 3.11 0.16 -2.98
C SER A 202 4.02 1.08 -2.18
N ASP A 203 4.51 2.15 -2.80
CA ASP A 203 5.18 3.27 -2.12
C ASP A 203 6.43 2.84 -1.32
N LEU A 204 7.28 1.96 -1.87
CA LEU A 204 8.50 1.46 -1.20
C LEU A 204 9.79 2.02 -1.82
N ALA A 205 9.74 3.27 -2.30
CA ALA A 205 10.82 3.92 -3.06
C ALA A 205 12.18 3.88 -2.34
N GLY A 206 12.17 4.07 -1.02
CA GLY A 206 13.39 4.03 -0.20
C GLY A 206 14.05 2.64 -0.14
N LEU A 207 13.29 1.56 -0.38
CA LEU A 207 13.74 0.17 -0.43
C LEU A 207 14.06 -0.31 -1.83
N THR A 208 13.19 -0.03 -2.80
CA THR A 208 13.30 -0.53 -4.19
C THR A 208 14.52 0.04 -4.94
N GLN A 209 15.14 1.09 -4.39
CA GLN A 209 16.36 1.70 -4.90
C GLN A 209 17.64 1.28 -4.14
N LEU A 210 17.55 0.40 -3.15
CA LEU A 210 18.72 -0.12 -2.43
C LEU A 210 19.44 -1.17 -3.27
N ARG A 211 20.77 -1.13 -3.24
CA ARG A 211 21.66 -1.97 -4.03
C ARG A 211 22.61 -2.75 -3.13
N ASP A 212 22.93 -3.97 -3.50
CA ASP A 212 24.04 -4.73 -2.91
C ASP A 212 25.40 -4.31 -3.48
N ASP A 213 26.47 -4.97 -3.03
CA ASP A 213 27.85 -4.76 -3.50
C ASP A 213 28.07 -5.12 -4.98
N GLN A 214 27.13 -5.82 -5.60
CA GLN A 214 27.11 -6.18 -7.02
C GLN A 214 26.19 -5.27 -7.86
N GLY A 215 25.51 -4.31 -7.22
CA GLY A 215 24.58 -3.40 -7.88
C GLY A 215 23.19 -3.99 -8.15
N ARG A 216 22.83 -5.13 -7.55
CA ARG A 216 21.48 -5.72 -7.65
C ARG A 216 20.50 -5.00 -6.75
N PHE A 217 19.28 -4.79 -7.22
CA PHE A 217 18.19 -4.20 -6.44
C PHE A 217 17.48 -5.27 -5.60
N ILE A 218 18.11 -5.67 -4.50
CA ILE A 218 17.71 -6.86 -3.72
C ILE A 218 16.27 -6.82 -3.17
N ALA A 219 15.75 -5.64 -2.82
CA ALA A 219 14.35 -5.51 -2.38
C ALA A 219 13.36 -5.79 -3.52
N VAL A 220 13.75 -5.50 -4.78
CA VAL A 220 12.94 -5.81 -5.96
C VAL A 220 12.94 -7.32 -6.21
N ASP A 221 14.08 -7.99 -6.04
CA ASP A 221 14.17 -9.46 -6.14
C ASP A 221 13.28 -10.14 -5.08
N ALA A 222 13.28 -9.64 -3.84
CA ALA A 222 12.42 -10.11 -2.77
C ALA A 222 10.92 -9.88 -3.07
N LEU A 223 10.55 -8.73 -3.66
CA LEU A 223 9.18 -8.47 -4.13
C LEU A 223 8.79 -9.43 -5.26
N ALA A 224 9.69 -9.76 -6.18
CA ALA A 224 9.42 -10.71 -7.26
C ALA A 224 9.17 -12.12 -6.70
N GLN A 225 9.94 -12.53 -5.68
CA GLN A 225 9.68 -13.78 -4.98
C GLN A 225 8.32 -13.75 -4.25
N LEU A 226 8.01 -12.67 -3.54
CA LEU A 226 6.70 -12.49 -2.90
C LEU A 226 5.54 -12.55 -3.91
N ALA A 227 5.73 -12.02 -5.12
CA ALA A 227 4.74 -12.12 -6.19
C ALA A 227 4.42 -13.57 -6.59
N ARG A 228 5.45 -14.44 -6.64
CA ARG A 228 5.29 -15.88 -6.92
C ARG A 228 4.54 -16.58 -5.79
N ASP A 229 4.86 -16.25 -4.54
CA ASP A 229 4.21 -16.84 -3.37
C ASP A 229 2.73 -16.43 -3.28
N VAL A 230 2.43 -15.15 -3.53
CA VAL A 230 1.05 -14.65 -3.63
C VAL A 230 0.31 -15.32 -4.80
N ARG A 231 0.97 -15.52 -5.94
CA ARG A 231 0.39 -16.25 -7.09
C ARG A 231 0.04 -17.69 -6.74
N ALA A 232 0.87 -18.38 -5.95
CA ALA A 232 0.60 -19.73 -5.50
C ALA A 232 -0.67 -19.82 -4.63
N ILE A 233 -0.96 -18.77 -3.85
CA ILE A 233 -2.16 -18.68 -3.00
C ILE A 233 -3.39 -18.30 -3.81
N LEU A 234 -3.32 -17.24 -4.62
CA LEU A 234 -4.48 -16.64 -5.29
C LEU A 234 -4.82 -17.30 -6.64
N GLY A 235 -3.93 -18.15 -7.15
CA GLY A 235 -4.11 -18.82 -8.44
C GLY A 235 -4.01 -17.87 -9.64
N PRO A 236 -4.17 -18.38 -10.88
CA PRO A 236 -3.85 -17.63 -12.09
C PRO A 236 -4.89 -16.56 -12.49
N GLN A 237 -6.09 -16.61 -11.92
CA GLN A 237 -7.21 -15.74 -12.33
C GLN A 237 -7.13 -14.33 -11.72
N VAL A 238 -6.49 -14.18 -10.55
CA VAL A 238 -6.38 -12.88 -9.88
C VAL A 238 -5.30 -12.04 -10.56
N LYS A 239 -5.59 -10.79 -10.89
CA LYS A 239 -4.57 -9.89 -11.45
C LYS A 239 -3.64 -9.39 -10.35
N LEU A 240 -2.34 -9.65 -10.43
CA LEU A 240 -1.34 -9.17 -9.48
C LEU A 240 -0.60 -7.95 -10.03
N GLY A 241 -0.29 -7.01 -9.15
CA GLY A 241 0.50 -5.83 -9.49
C GLY A 241 1.23 -5.24 -8.30
N TYR A 242 2.05 -4.24 -8.59
CA TYR A 242 2.74 -3.40 -7.62
C TYR A 242 2.47 -1.94 -7.99
N ALA A 243 2.09 -1.11 -7.02
CA ALA A 243 1.75 0.29 -7.26
C ALA A 243 2.89 1.23 -6.84
N ALA A 244 3.70 1.61 -7.82
CA ALA A 244 4.85 2.48 -7.62
C ALA A 244 4.46 3.91 -7.26
N ASP A 245 5.14 4.54 -6.30
CA ASP A 245 5.21 5.99 -6.17
C ASP A 245 5.72 6.64 -7.47
N TRP A 246 5.33 7.89 -7.69
CA TRP A 246 5.78 8.64 -8.85
C TRP A 246 7.31 8.86 -8.87
N ARG A 247 8.01 8.73 -7.73
CA ARG A 247 9.48 8.80 -7.64
C ARG A 247 10.19 7.47 -7.89
N GLU A 248 9.46 6.35 -7.88
CA GLU A 248 10.05 5.01 -8.06
C GLU A 248 9.63 4.32 -9.36
N TYR A 249 8.55 4.76 -10.01
CA TYR A 249 8.07 4.09 -11.23
C TYR A 249 9.02 4.25 -12.44
N GLY A 250 9.76 5.36 -12.47
CA GLY A 250 10.54 5.79 -13.63
C GLY A 250 12.00 5.35 -13.58
N ALA A 251 12.81 5.95 -14.44
CA ALA A 251 14.24 5.72 -14.41
C ALA A 251 14.84 6.30 -13.12
N TYR A 252 15.74 5.54 -12.51
CA TYR A 252 16.49 5.94 -11.34
C TYR A 252 17.90 6.36 -11.76
N VAL A 253 18.24 7.61 -11.46
CA VAL A 253 19.60 8.16 -11.60
C VAL A 253 20.16 8.33 -10.18
N PRO A 254 21.10 7.48 -9.74
CA PRO A 254 21.67 7.58 -8.41
C PRO A 254 22.48 8.86 -8.25
N SER A 255 22.39 9.51 -7.08
CA SER A 255 23.19 10.70 -6.79
C SER A 255 24.69 10.41 -6.72
N ASP A 256 25.07 9.16 -6.40
CA ASP A 256 26.46 8.69 -6.32
C ASP A 256 27.01 8.23 -7.69
N ALA A 257 26.18 8.13 -8.72
CA ALA A 257 26.56 7.74 -10.08
C ALA A 257 25.62 8.43 -11.10
N PRO A 258 25.76 9.75 -11.31
CA PRO A 258 24.81 10.54 -12.10
C PRO A 258 24.80 10.20 -13.60
N GLU A 259 25.81 9.49 -14.08
CA GLU A 259 25.90 8.98 -15.46
C GLU A 259 25.19 7.62 -15.64
N ASP A 260 24.82 6.96 -14.53
CA ASP A 260 24.12 5.70 -14.58
C ASP A 260 22.60 5.90 -14.65
N LEU A 261 21.93 5.03 -15.39
CA LEU A 261 20.48 5.03 -15.55
C LEU A 261 19.93 3.63 -15.31
N TYR A 262 19.23 3.46 -14.19
CA TYR A 262 18.63 2.18 -13.79
C TYR A 262 17.11 2.20 -13.95
N PHE A 263 16.53 1.01 -14.06
CA PHE A 263 15.08 0.79 -14.01
C PHE A 263 14.78 -0.29 -12.96
N PRO A 264 14.84 0.04 -11.66
CA PRO A 264 14.87 -0.98 -10.60
C PRO A 264 13.68 -1.94 -10.68
N LEU A 265 12.47 -1.40 -10.89
CA LEU A 265 11.23 -2.17 -10.92
C LEU A 265 11.03 -3.02 -12.19
N ASP A 266 11.87 -2.89 -13.22
CA ASP A 266 11.74 -3.68 -14.45
C ASP A 266 11.81 -5.19 -14.14
N THR A 267 12.68 -5.62 -13.22
CA THR A 267 12.76 -7.04 -12.80
C THR A 267 11.44 -7.53 -12.20
N LEU A 268 10.84 -6.74 -11.31
CA LEU A 268 9.55 -7.09 -10.70
C LEU A 268 8.43 -7.08 -11.74
N TRP A 269 8.35 -6.06 -12.59
CA TRP A 269 7.31 -5.99 -13.61
C TRP A 269 7.54 -6.99 -14.75
N ALA A 270 8.73 -7.53 -14.93
CA ALA A 270 9.01 -8.63 -15.86
C ALA A 270 8.64 -10.00 -15.28
N GLU A 271 8.42 -10.12 -13.97
CA GLU A 271 8.05 -11.38 -13.30
C GLU A 271 6.74 -11.96 -13.88
N PRO A 272 6.73 -13.23 -14.35
CA PRO A 272 5.54 -13.92 -14.84
C PRO A 272 4.28 -13.79 -13.96
N ALA A 273 4.45 -13.75 -12.63
CA ALA A 273 3.35 -13.57 -11.70
C ALA A 273 2.66 -12.19 -11.79
N ILE A 274 3.30 -11.13 -12.27
CA ILE A 274 2.74 -9.77 -12.37
C ILE A 274 1.95 -9.59 -13.68
N ASN A 275 0.74 -9.05 -13.57
CA ASN A 275 -0.18 -8.83 -14.70
C ASN A 275 -0.32 -7.37 -15.14
N PHE A 276 0.00 -6.41 -14.27
CA PHE A 276 -0.07 -5.00 -14.60
C PHE A 276 0.96 -4.18 -13.84
N VAL A 277 1.33 -3.04 -14.43
CA VAL A 277 2.12 -1.97 -13.81
C VAL A 277 1.14 -1.02 -13.11
N GLY A 278 1.33 -0.80 -11.82
CA GLY A 278 0.56 0.18 -11.04
C GLY A 278 1.42 1.41 -10.72
N MET A 279 0.79 2.57 -10.65
CA MET A 279 1.43 3.81 -10.21
C MET A 279 0.46 4.63 -9.35
N ASN A 280 0.93 5.11 -8.21
CA ASN A 280 0.24 6.08 -7.35
C ASN A 280 0.35 7.48 -7.96
N ALA A 281 -0.48 7.73 -8.97
CA ALA A 281 -0.54 8.99 -9.70
C ALA A 281 -1.16 10.11 -8.84
N ARG A 282 -0.35 10.87 -8.12
CA ARG A 282 -0.78 12.04 -7.33
C ARG A 282 -0.76 13.31 -8.19
N ILE A 283 -1.53 13.30 -9.27
CA ILE A 283 -1.59 14.42 -10.22
C ILE A 283 -2.50 15.53 -9.67
N PRO A 284 -2.01 16.77 -9.49
CA PRO A 284 -2.86 17.90 -9.13
C PRO A 284 -4.00 18.10 -10.13
N LEU A 285 -5.22 18.35 -9.63
CA LEU A 285 -6.41 18.57 -10.47
C LEU A 285 -6.43 19.96 -11.14
N ALA A 286 -5.68 20.92 -10.59
CA ALA A 286 -5.52 22.25 -11.14
C ALA A 286 -4.06 22.65 -11.08
N GLU A 287 -3.64 23.44 -12.06
CA GLU A 287 -2.34 24.10 -12.06
C GLU A 287 -2.27 25.04 -10.84
N ARG A 288 -1.26 24.85 -10.00
CA ARG A 288 -1.05 25.68 -8.82
C ARG A 288 -0.14 26.83 -9.23
N ASN A 289 -0.68 28.04 -9.31
CA ASN A 289 0.04 29.28 -9.70
C ASN A 289 1.12 29.74 -8.69
N ASP A 290 1.56 28.89 -7.76
CA ASP A 290 2.63 29.23 -6.83
C ASP A 290 3.98 28.97 -7.53
N GLU A 291 4.74 30.04 -7.81
CA GLU A 291 6.05 30.02 -8.50
C GLU A 291 7.11 29.08 -7.86
N ALA A 292 6.85 28.52 -6.67
CA ALA A 292 7.74 27.60 -5.98
C ALA A 292 7.47 26.10 -6.25
N ALA A 293 6.42 25.72 -6.99
CA ALA A 293 6.11 24.31 -7.26
C ALA A 293 5.51 24.08 -8.65
N CYS A 294 6.03 24.74 -9.68
CA CYS A 294 5.69 24.40 -11.06
C CYS A 294 6.54 23.19 -11.52
N PHE A 295 6.11 21.99 -11.15
CA PHE A 295 6.48 20.77 -11.85
C PHE A 295 5.27 20.34 -12.69
N ASP A 296 5.35 20.64 -13.97
CA ASP A 296 4.26 20.62 -14.94
C ASP A 296 3.52 19.26 -15.01
N VAL A 297 2.20 19.30 -14.83
CA VAL A 297 1.27 18.17 -14.90
C VAL A 297 1.35 17.45 -16.25
N LEU A 298 1.60 18.18 -17.34
CA LEU A 298 1.76 17.61 -18.68
C LEU A 298 3.07 16.84 -18.83
N THR A 299 4.09 17.24 -18.07
CA THR A 299 5.40 16.59 -18.07
C THR A 299 5.32 15.23 -17.36
N GLN A 300 4.58 15.12 -16.25
CA GLN A 300 4.39 13.83 -15.55
C GLN A 300 3.63 12.81 -16.41
N ALA A 301 2.53 13.22 -17.04
CA ALA A 301 1.76 12.35 -17.94
C ALA A 301 2.58 11.92 -19.16
N HIS A 302 3.40 12.81 -19.73
CA HIS A 302 4.28 12.48 -20.85
C HIS A 302 5.42 11.52 -20.48
N ILE A 303 6.03 11.66 -19.31
CA ILE A 303 7.11 10.77 -18.86
C ILE A 303 6.53 9.38 -18.56
N ALA A 304 5.38 9.32 -17.88
CA ALA A 304 4.67 8.06 -17.62
C ALA A 304 4.29 7.36 -18.92
N ASP A 305 3.72 8.08 -19.89
CA ASP A 305 3.37 7.55 -21.21
C ASP A 305 4.60 7.07 -22.00
N LYS A 306 5.72 7.81 -21.99
CA LYS A 306 6.97 7.37 -22.63
C LYS A 306 7.55 6.11 -22.00
N TYR A 307 7.58 6.03 -20.67
CA TYR A 307 8.05 4.84 -19.96
C TYR A 307 7.15 3.64 -20.26
N LEU A 308 5.83 3.78 -20.10
CA LEU A 308 4.87 2.71 -20.36
C LEU A 308 4.94 2.22 -21.82
N LYS A 309 5.05 3.13 -22.80
CA LYS A 309 5.24 2.76 -24.21
C LYS A 309 6.56 2.02 -24.47
N LYS A 310 7.65 2.43 -23.80
CA LYS A 310 8.94 1.73 -23.88
C LYS A 310 8.85 0.33 -23.27
N PHE A 311 8.29 0.24 -22.06
CA PHE A 311 8.12 -1.01 -21.34
C PHE A 311 7.23 -2.01 -22.10
N GLN A 312 6.15 -1.54 -22.74
CA GLN A 312 5.29 -2.35 -23.60
C GLN A 312 6.02 -2.92 -24.81
N ARG A 313 6.91 -2.13 -25.45
CA ARG A 313 7.70 -2.61 -26.59
C ARG A 313 8.63 -3.77 -26.22
N THR A 314 9.14 -3.78 -24.99
CA THR A 314 10.02 -4.84 -24.49
C THR A 314 9.24 -5.98 -23.83
N HIS A 315 8.00 -5.75 -23.37
CA HIS A 315 7.16 -6.72 -22.67
C HIS A 315 5.73 -6.78 -23.26
N PRO A 316 5.52 -7.41 -24.43
CA PRO A 316 4.26 -7.38 -25.17
C PRO A 316 3.07 -8.08 -24.47
N ARG A 317 3.31 -8.76 -23.34
CA ARG A 317 2.27 -9.40 -22.52
C ARG A 317 1.34 -8.41 -21.82
N PHE A 318 1.73 -7.15 -21.68
CA PHE A 318 0.95 -6.11 -21.01
C PHE A 318 0.07 -5.35 -22.01
N GLY A 319 -1.26 -5.45 -21.85
CA GLY A 319 -2.23 -4.66 -22.62
C GLY A 319 -2.35 -3.20 -22.11
N VAL A 320 -3.00 -2.33 -22.88
CA VAL A 320 -3.28 -0.94 -22.48
C VAL A 320 -4.30 -0.95 -21.35
N GLY A 321 -3.86 -0.69 -20.12
CA GLY A 321 -4.71 -0.51 -18.95
C GLY A 321 -4.42 0.82 -18.29
N SER A 322 -5.43 1.71 -18.24
CA SER A 322 -5.41 2.91 -17.41
C SER A 322 -5.77 2.51 -15.99
N ILE A 323 -4.81 2.54 -15.06
CA ILE A 323 -5.11 2.52 -13.63
C ILE A 323 -5.11 3.98 -13.16
N SER A 324 -6.29 4.60 -13.19
CA SER A 324 -6.53 5.85 -12.48
C SER A 324 -6.76 5.50 -11.01
N SER A 325 -5.71 5.29 -10.23
CA SER A 325 -5.84 5.29 -8.78
C SER A 325 -5.91 6.74 -8.31
N THR A 326 -7.10 7.32 -8.27
CA THR A 326 -7.30 8.60 -7.60
C THR A 326 -7.40 8.34 -6.09
N LEU A 327 -6.25 8.17 -5.44
CA LEU A 327 -6.16 8.17 -3.99
C LEU A 327 -6.10 9.63 -3.50
N PHE A 328 -7.25 10.18 -3.11
CA PHE A 328 -7.32 11.50 -2.49
C PHE A 328 -6.78 11.44 -1.06
N HIS A 329 -5.57 12.00 -0.86
CA HIS A 329 -5.04 12.32 0.46
C HIS A 329 -5.32 13.81 0.73
N THR A 330 -6.35 14.11 1.52
CA THR A 330 -6.60 15.48 1.99
C THR A 330 -5.66 15.76 3.17
N SER A 331 -4.54 16.42 2.91
CA SER A 331 -3.73 17.04 3.96
C SER A 331 -4.01 18.56 3.98
N ALA A 332 -4.74 19.01 5.01
CA ALA A 332 -4.90 20.41 5.45
C ALA A 332 -5.98 21.28 4.74
N PRO A 333 -6.43 22.40 5.36
CA PRO A 333 -7.84 22.74 5.55
C PRO A 333 -8.46 23.53 4.38
N LEU A 334 -9.76 23.35 4.22
CA LEU A 334 -10.62 24.04 3.26
C LEU A 334 -10.54 25.56 3.44
N ALA A 335 -9.80 26.24 2.56
CA ALA A 335 -9.98 27.66 2.30
C ALA A 335 -9.69 27.94 0.82
N GLY A 336 -10.76 28.26 0.08
CA GLY A 336 -10.68 28.90 -1.24
C GLY A 336 -10.57 27.96 -2.43
N LEU A 337 -11.70 27.47 -2.94
CA LEU A 337 -11.79 26.93 -4.29
C LEU A 337 -12.61 27.89 -5.16
N THR A 338 -11.94 28.46 -6.16
CA THR A 338 -12.57 29.21 -7.24
C THR A 338 -12.37 28.44 -8.55
N TRP A 339 -13.50 28.15 -9.20
CA TRP A 339 -13.71 27.78 -10.60
C TRP A 339 -13.20 26.43 -11.14
N ILE A 340 -14.10 25.45 -11.22
CA ILE A 340 -14.15 24.42 -12.28
C ILE A 340 -15.30 24.81 -13.21
N SER A 341 -15.03 25.02 -14.50
CA SER A 341 -15.94 25.69 -15.44
C SER A 341 -17.04 24.81 -16.06
N GLU A 342 -17.23 23.57 -15.59
CA GLU A 342 -18.34 22.72 -16.04
C GLU A 342 -19.20 22.25 -14.85
N PRO A 343 -20.49 22.64 -14.79
CA PRO A 343 -21.39 22.30 -13.67
C PRO A 343 -21.57 20.80 -13.43
N GLU A 344 -21.50 19.98 -14.48
CA GLU A 344 -21.68 18.53 -14.39
C GLU A 344 -20.47 17.84 -13.75
N THR A 345 -19.26 18.33 -14.04
CA THR A 345 -17.99 17.81 -13.51
C THR A 345 -17.83 18.17 -12.04
N LEU A 346 -18.22 19.39 -11.64
CA LEU A 346 -18.21 19.80 -10.23
C LEU A 346 -19.21 19.00 -9.41
N ALA A 347 -20.43 18.79 -9.92
CA ALA A 347 -21.44 18.01 -9.21
C ALA A 347 -21.05 16.52 -9.11
N ALA A 348 -20.42 15.95 -10.14
CA ALA A 348 -19.89 14.59 -10.08
C ALA A 348 -18.72 14.46 -9.09
N PHE A 349 -17.86 15.49 -9.03
CA PHE A 349 -16.74 15.58 -8.10
C PHE A 349 -17.19 15.72 -6.64
N GLU A 350 -18.15 16.61 -6.36
CA GLU A 350 -18.75 16.78 -5.03
C GLU A 350 -19.49 15.51 -4.58
N ARG A 351 -20.20 14.83 -5.49
CA ARG A 351 -20.81 13.52 -5.22
C ARG A 351 -19.76 12.46 -4.88
N ALA A 352 -18.69 12.34 -5.66
CA ALA A 352 -17.62 11.38 -5.42
C ALA A 352 -16.91 11.64 -4.07
N LEU A 353 -16.63 12.91 -3.72
CA LEU A 353 -16.07 13.27 -2.42
C LEU A 353 -17.05 12.96 -1.27
N GLY A 354 -18.35 13.20 -1.48
CA GLY A 354 -19.41 12.80 -0.54
C GLY A 354 -19.47 11.29 -0.32
N VAL A 355 -19.34 10.49 -1.38
CA VAL A 355 -19.26 9.02 -1.31
C VAL A 355 -18.01 8.58 -0.55
N ILE A 356 -16.84 9.13 -0.84
CA ILE A 356 -15.57 8.77 -0.18
C ILE A 356 -15.63 9.13 1.31
N ALA A 357 -16.14 10.32 1.65
CA ALA A 357 -16.31 10.76 3.03
C ALA A 357 -17.31 9.86 3.79
N ARG A 358 -18.42 9.48 3.15
CA ARG A 358 -19.40 8.53 3.70
C ARG A 358 -18.82 7.12 3.84
N PHE A 359 -18.05 6.64 2.87
CA PHE A 359 -17.39 5.33 2.91
C PHE A 359 -16.38 5.25 4.06
N LYS A 360 -15.56 6.31 4.23
CA LYS A 360 -14.63 6.43 5.38
C LYS A 360 -15.37 6.54 6.71
N SER A 361 -16.42 7.37 6.77
CA SER A 361 -17.23 7.57 7.97
C SER A 361 -18.00 6.31 8.35
N GLU A 362 -18.49 5.52 7.40
CA GLU A 362 -19.27 4.31 7.65
C GLU A 362 -18.42 3.06 7.85
N LEU A 363 -17.24 2.95 7.24
CA LEU A 363 -16.24 1.97 7.70
C LEU A 363 -15.89 2.22 9.16
N HIS A 364 -15.78 3.49 9.55
CA HIS A 364 -15.61 3.91 10.94
C HIS A 364 -16.88 3.67 11.80
N HIS A 365 -18.09 3.82 11.23
CA HIS A 365 -19.36 3.64 11.96
C HIS A 365 -19.81 2.18 12.08
N MET A 366 -19.47 1.33 11.11
CA MET A 366 -19.67 -0.12 11.17
C MET A 366 -18.91 -0.76 12.33
N ASN A 367 -17.75 -0.19 12.68
CA ASN A 367 -16.98 -0.62 13.83
C ASN A 367 -17.64 -0.22 15.16
N THR A 368 -18.59 0.73 15.17
CA THR A 368 -19.08 1.35 16.41
C THR A 368 -20.47 0.97 16.88
N GLN A 369 -21.55 0.83 16.09
CA GLN A 369 -22.86 0.47 16.69
C GLN A 369 -23.90 -0.25 15.80
N ARG A 370 -24.45 -1.33 16.37
CA ARG A 370 -25.92 -1.49 16.56
C ARG A 370 -26.19 -1.62 18.05
N ARG A 371 -26.47 -0.50 18.71
CA ARG A 371 -27.35 -0.43 19.88
C ARG A 371 -28.65 0.21 19.39
N ASP A 372 -29.77 -0.34 19.84
CA ASP A 372 -31.15 0.06 19.55
C ASP A 372 -31.69 -0.33 18.15
N LEU A 373 -31.87 -1.64 17.96
CA LEU A 373 -33.07 -2.28 17.39
C LEU A 373 -33.11 -3.76 17.78
#